data_AF-A0A9E3TX89-F1
#
_entry.id   AF-A0A9E3TX89-F1
#
_cell.length_a   1.000
_cell.length_b   1.000
_cell.length_c   1.000
_cell.angle_alpha   90.00
_cell.angle_beta   90.00
_cell.angle_gamma   90.00
#
_symmetry.space_group_name_H-M   'P 1'
#
loop_
_entity.id
_entity.type
_entity.pdbx_description
1 polymer ?
#
loop_
_entity_poly.entity_id
_entity_poly.type
_entity_poly.pdbx_seq_one_letter_code
_entity_poly.pdbx_strand_id
1 'polypeptide(L)'
;VPTGGAPLADVVAIPDADHTPEQIVGLAEGVAPASQFARRLAECKCRVLVPALISRDYQARNGRAKMTNREYVYRSAFELGRHLIGYELQEVLAGVDWFDRDANRAKRDARIGVVGYGEGGMLALYAGALDTRIDATCVLGFFGPRETMWREPLDRNVFGLLRDFGAAELAAMTTPRALVVEDSDVPHVELPSEGGAPARLARPDRAAVERERDRWKKLVPAIGGRSVESFHLQTAGADVATGDTLGRFVHLINPAFRRPDASADAPVPVGPPLSAAERQRRQLSELDRHNQALLAESAYVRQARFWDKLDTSGPQAYAKSIAPFREEFKRDVIGAFDDKPLPPRPRTRLAYDEPKWTGYEVALDLWPDVICYGILCLPKDLERDGSDKRPVVVCQHGLEGRPQDVVTGDSRSYHDFASKLCERGFITFAPQNLYIGKDDFRTLQRKANPLGKTLFSVIVPQHQQIIDWLKTQPYVDRDRFAFYGLSYGGKSAMRIPPLVADYRAAICSADFNEWVDKNASTRGPYSYVWTGEYEIFEWDLGGRFNYAEMAALIAPRPFMVERGHFDGVATDENVAYEFAKVRRLYRARLGLPEDHCQLEWFVGPHTIHGKGTFSFLHRHLQWPE
;
A
#
# COMPACT_ATOMS: atom_id res chain seq x y z
N VAL A 1 -20.61 32.88 -9.84
CA VAL A 1 -21.06 33.80 -8.76
C VAL A 1 -22.47 34.25 -9.10
N PRO A 2 -23.43 34.26 -8.17
CA PRO A 2 -24.80 34.69 -8.43
C PRO A 2 -24.84 36.13 -8.97
N THR A 3 -25.70 36.41 -9.94
CA THR A 3 -25.97 37.77 -10.41
C THR A 3 -26.88 38.49 -9.41
N GLY A 4 -26.54 39.73 -9.03
CA GLY A 4 -27.45 40.60 -8.25
C GLY A 4 -27.38 40.52 -6.71
N GLY A 5 -26.29 40.05 -6.10
CA GLY A 5 -26.12 40.14 -4.63
C GLY A 5 -25.00 39.28 -4.06
N ALA A 6 -24.81 39.33 -2.74
CA ALA A 6 -23.90 38.43 -2.03
C ALA A 6 -24.41 36.97 -2.09
N PRO A 7 -23.52 35.97 -2.23
CA PRO A 7 -23.94 34.57 -2.29
C PRO A 7 -24.59 34.14 -0.97
N LEU A 8 -25.59 33.25 -1.05
CA LEU A 8 -26.23 32.67 0.14
C LEU A 8 -25.29 31.70 0.86
N ALA A 9 -24.45 31.01 0.11
CA ALA A 9 -23.43 30.09 0.58
C ALA A 9 -22.30 29.98 -0.46
N ASP A 10 -21.11 29.67 0.01
CA ASP A 10 -19.96 29.28 -0.79
C ASP A 10 -19.86 27.75 -0.75
N VAL A 11 -19.85 27.08 -1.92
CA VAL A 11 -19.90 25.62 -1.98
C VAL A 11 -18.82 25.06 -2.88
N VAL A 12 -18.06 24.08 -2.38
CA VAL A 12 -17.26 23.20 -3.23
C VAL A 12 -18.13 22.01 -3.64
N ALA A 13 -18.39 21.88 -4.94
CA ALA A 13 -19.21 20.81 -5.51
C ALA A 13 -18.31 19.85 -6.28
N ILE A 14 -18.08 18.65 -5.72
CA ILE A 14 -17.06 17.71 -6.18
C ILE A 14 -17.73 16.62 -7.05
N PRO A 15 -17.40 16.51 -8.34
CA PRO A 15 -17.99 15.49 -9.21
C PRO A 15 -17.50 14.09 -8.85
N ASP A 16 -18.11 13.09 -9.50
CA ASP A 16 -17.44 11.79 -9.62
C ASP A 16 -16.21 11.91 -10.52
N ALA A 17 -15.23 10.99 -10.40
CA ALA A 17 -13.99 11.06 -11.16
C ALA A 17 -14.19 11.01 -12.69
N ASP A 18 -15.28 10.41 -13.19
CA ASP A 18 -15.58 10.37 -14.63
C ASP A 18 -16.53 11.49 -15.10
N HIS A 19 -16.92 12.38 -14.20
CA HIS A 19 -17.67 13.59 -14.55
C HIS A 19 -16.77 14.81 -14.58
N THR A 20 -16.82 15.58 -15.66
CA THR A 20 -16.10 16.85 -15.76
C THR A 20 -16.83 17.95 -15.00
N PRO A 21 -16.12 19.02 -14.58
CA PRO A 21 -16.76 20.23 -14.07
C PRO A 21 -17.84 20.78 -14.99
N GLU A 22 -17.58 20.80 -16.30
CA GLU A 22 -18.52 21.32 -17.29
C GLU A 22 -19.81 20.50 -17.35
N GLN A 23 -19.73 19.19 -17.17
CA GLN A 23 -20.90 18.30 -17.18
C GLN A 23 -21.83 18.57 -15.99
N ILE A 24 -21.29 18.65 -14.77
CA ILE A 24 -22.14 18.87 -13.57
C ILE A 24 -22.63 20.31 -13.42
N VAL A 25 -22.01 21.26 -14.15
CA VAL A 25 -22.49 22.64 -14.30
C VAL A 25 -23.52 22.75 -15.43
N GLY A 26 -23.62 21.77 -16.34
CA GLY A 26 -24.58 21.79 -17.46
C GLY A 26 -24.10 22.54 -18.70
N LEU A 27 -22.77 22.69 -18.86
CA LEU A 27 -22.11 23.27 -20.04
C LEU A 27 -21.68 22.20 -21.06
N ALA A 28 -21.74 20.92 -20.69
CA ALA A 28 -21.42 19.78 -21.55
C ALA A 28 -22.39 18.62 -21.29
N GLU A 29 -22.58 17.77 -22.30
CA GLU A 29 -23.39 16.55 -22.19
C GLU A 29 -22.69 15.49 -21.33
N GLY A 30 -23.48 14.58 -20.75
CA GLY A 30 -23.00 13.41 -20.00
C GLY A 30 -23.58 13.28 -18.59
N VAL A 31 -24.15 14.35 -18.04
CA VAL A 31 -24.89 14.33 -16.76
C VAL A 31 -26.29 14.92 -16.99
N ALA A 32 -27.32 14.15 -16.62
CA ALA A 32 -28.71 14.58 -16.75
C ALA A 32 -28.96 15.87 -15.94
N PRO A 33 -29.80 16.82 -16.42
CA PRO A 33 -30.06 18.08 -15.72
C PRO A 33 -30.47 17.94 -14.25
N ALA A 34 -31.24 16.89 -13.91
CA ALA A 34 -31.61 16.60 -12.53
C ALA A 34 -30.40 16.33 -11.63
N SER A 35 -29.34 15.71 -12.17
CA SER A 35 -28.11 15.36 -11.45
C SER A 35 -26.99 16.41 -11.58
N GLN A 36 -27.23 17.55 -12.27
CA GLN A 36 -26.29 18.68 -12.38
C GLN A 36 -26.28 19.52 -11.09
N PHE A 37 -25.87 18.92 -9.96
CA PHE A 37 -25.99 19.53 -8.64
C PHE A 37 -25.22 20.85 -8.48
N ALA A 38 -24.09 21.03 -9.19
CA ALA A 38 -23.37 22.29 -9.19
C ALA A 38 -24.18 23.43 -9.84
N ARG A 39 -24.83 23.14 -10.99
CA ARG A 39 -25.79 24.06 -11.63
C ARG A 39 -26.93 24.43 -10.69
N ARG A 40 -27.57 23.42 -10.11
CA ARG A 40 -28.75 23.58 -9.25
C ARG A 40 -28.43 24.37 -7.96
N LEU A 41 -27.22 24.21 -7.42
CA LEU A 41 -26.75 25.03 -6.30
C LEU A 41 -26.49 26.48 -6.70
N ALA A 42 -25.95 26.72 -7.91
CA ALA A 42 -25.80 28.07 -8.42
C ALA A 42 -27.16 28.76 -8.64
N GLU A 43 -28.17 28.04 -9.15
CA GLU A 43 -29.57 28.49 -9.24
C GLU A 43 -30.16 28.80 -7.85
N CYS A 44 -29.71 28.09 -6.81
CA CYS A 44 -29.98 28.37 -5.39
C CYS A 44 -29.20 29.57 -4.82
N LYS A 45 -28.66 30.46 -5.68
CA LYS A 45 -27.85 31.63 -5.29
C LYS A 45 -26.61 31.29 -4.45
N CYS A 46 -26.08 30.07 -4.59
CA CYS A 46 -24.77 29.73 -4.03
C CYS A 46 -23.66 30.15 -5.01
N ARG A 47 -22.49 30.53 -4.48
CA ARG A 47 -21.27 30.58 -5.28
C ARG A 47 -20.64 29.19 -5.25
N VAL A 48 -20.54 28.55 -6.40
CA VAL A 48 -20.09 27.16 -6.53
C VAL A 48 -18.71 27.11 -7.19
N LEU A 49 -17.78 26.37 -6.57
CA LEU A 49 -16.49 25.98 -7.13
C LEU A 49 -16.52 24.48 -7.42
N VAL A 50 -16.07 24.08 -8.61
CA VAL A 50 -16.07 22.68 -9.05
C VAL A 50 -14.65 22.25 -9.40
N PRO A 51 -13.97 21.45 -8.56
CA PRO A 51 -12.66 20.91 -8.89
C PRO A 51 -12.78 19.81 -9.96
N ALA A 52 -11.71 19.60 -10.73
CA ALA A 52 -11.59 18.46 -11.64
C ALA A 52 -10.79 17.36 -10.95
N LEU A 53 -11.34 16.15 -10.90
CA LEU A 53 -10.65 14.98 -10.35
C LEU A 53 -9.89 14.22 -11.45
N ILE A 54 -8.91 13.40 -11.07
CA ILE A 54 -8.22 12.51 -12.01
C ILE A 54 -9.20 11.43 -12.49
N SER A 55 -9.39 11.31 -13.80
CA SER A 55 -10.38 10.39 -14.37
C SER A 55 -10.04 8.91 -14.22
N ARG A 56 -11.02 8.01 -14.38
CA ARG A 56 -10.77 6.56 -14.42
C ARG A 56 -10.44 6.04 -15.81
N ASP A 57 -10.05 6.91 -16.74
CA ASP A 57 -9.71 6.52 -18.11
C ASP A 57 -8.70 5.36 -18.12
N TYR A 58 -9.13 4.25 -18.71
CA TYR A 58 -8.49 2.95 -18.63
C TYR A 58 -7.71 2.66 -19.91
N GLN A 59 -6.38 2.70 -19.81
CA GLN A 59 -5.49 2.61 -20.95
C GLN A 59 -4.15 1.99 -20.60
N ALA A 60 -3.43 1.53 -21.62
CA ALA A 60 -2.07 1.03 -21.47
C ALA A 60 -1.13 2.17 -21.08
N ARG A 61 -0.38 2.00 -20.00
CA ARG A 61 0.62 2.97 -19.54
C ARG A 61 1.95 2.65 -20.18
N ASN A 62 2.50 3.58 -20.97
CA ASN A 62 3.76 3.40 -21.68
C ASN A 62 3.79 2.10 -22.54
N GLY A 63 2.65 1.74 -23.14
CA GLY A 63 2.50 0.51 -23.95
C GLY A 63 2.57 -0.80 -23.15
N ARG A 64 2.47 -0.77 -21.82
CA ARG A 64 2.57 -1.93 -20.93
C ARG A 64 1.25 -2.22 -20.22
N ALA A 65 1.25 -2.38 -18.89
CA ALA A 65 0.06 -2.69 -18.11
C ALA A 65 -1.07 -1.67 -18.36
N LYS A 66 -2.31 -2.15 -18.45
CA LYS A 66 -3.48 -1.28 -18.54
C LYS A 66 -4.00 -0.97 -17.15
N MET A 67 -4.24 0.30 -16.88
CA MET A 67 -4.77 0.77 -15.60
C MET A 67 -5.42 2.15 -15.76
N THR A 68 -6.24 2.53 -14.79
CA THR A 68 -6.87 3.86 -14.75
C THR A 68 -5.84 4.97 -14.54
N ASN A 69 -6.15 6.24 -14.89
CA ASN A 69 -5.26 7.35 -14.54
C ASN A 69 -5.08 7.43 -13.01
N ARG A 70 -6.15 7.13 -12.25
CA ARG A 70 -6.14 7.12 -10.78
C ARG A 70 -5.15 6.11 -10.21
N GLU A 71 -5.19 4.87 -10.68
CA GLU A 71 -4.25 3.83 -10.23
C GLU A 71 -2.81 4.19 -10.61
N TYR A 72 -2.58 4.72 -11.82
CA TYR A 72 -1.25 5.14 -12.25
C TYR A 72 -0.62 6.17 -11.29
N VAL A 73 -1.37 7.19 -10.87
CA VAL A 73 -0.89 8.18 -9.89
C VAL A 73 -0.75 7.57 -8.50
N TYR A 74 -1.72 6.74 -8.09
CA TYR A 74 -1.74 6.08 -6.80
C TYR A 74 -0.47 5.27 -6.54
N ARG A 75 0.00 4.48 -7.53
CA ARG A 75 1.16 3.60 -7.39
C ARG A 75 2.40 4.31 -6.87
N SER A 76 2.81 5.40 -7.54
CA SER A 76 3.97 6.19 -7.11
C SER A 76 3.69 6.96 -5.82
N ALA A 77 2.48 7.52 -5.67
CA ALA A 77 2.13 8.28 -4.49
C ALA A 77 2.19 7.42 -3.22
N PHE A 78 1.66 6.20 -3.26
CA PHE A 78 1.56 5.28 -2.13
C PHE A 78 2.95 4.90 -1.59
N GLU A 79 3.88 4.57 -2.47
CA GLU A 79 5.28 4.27 -2.13
C GLU A 79 5.98 5.47 -1.46
N LEU A 80 5.58 6.69 -1.82
CA LEU A 80 6.12 7.96 -1.32
C LEU A 80 5.35 8.53 -0.12
N GLY A 81 4.46 7.74 0.49
CA GLY A 81 3.69 8.16 1.67
C GLY A 81 2.69 9.26 1.36
N ARG A 82 2.14 9.23 0.14
CA ARG A 82 1.08 10.10 -0.36
C ARG A 82 -0.06 9.26 -0.91
N HIS A 83 -1.18 9.89 -1.15
CA HIS A 83 -2.36 9.20 -1.65
C HIS A 83 -3.11 10.11 -2.61
N LEU A 84 -3.68 9.56 -3.68
CA LEU A 84 -4.45 10.36 -4.65
C LEU A 84 -5.60 11.11 -3.96
N ILE A 85 -6.34 10.42 -3.08
CA ILE A 85 -7.34 11.04 -2.19
C ILE A 85 -6.76 12.24 -1.44
N GLY A 86 -5.53 12.12 -0.91
CA GLY A 86 -4.88 13.21 -0.19
C GLY A 86 -4.60 14.41 -1.08
N TYR A 87 -4.16 14.20 -2.32
CA TYR A 87 -3.95 15.29 -3.28
C TYR A 87 -5.26 15.99 -3.65
N GLU A 88 -6.28 15.23 -4.04
CA GLU A 88 -7.59 15.80 -4.42
C GLU A 88 -8.28 16.46 -3.22
N LEU A 89 -8.07 15.95 -2.01
CA LEU A 89 -8.56 16.59 -0.79
C LEU A 89 -7.89 17.96 -0.57
N GLN A 90 -6.57 18.08 -0.81
CA GLN A 90 -5.90 19.38 -0.73
C GLN A 90 -6.43 20.37 -1.78
N GLU A 91 -6.83 19.92 -2.96
CA GLU A 91 -7.51 20.77 -3.95
C GLU A 91 -8.86 21.29 -3.42
N VAL A 92 -9.65 20.42 -2.78
CA VAL A 92 -10.92 20.81 -2.12
C VAL A 92 -10.67 21.83 -1.01
N LEU A 93 -9.70 21.59 -0.14
CA LEU A 93 -9.37 22.47 0.98
C LEU A 93 -8.77 23.80 0.53
N ALA A 94 -8.05 23.84 -0.60
CA ALA A 94 -7.62 25.09 -1.21
C ALA A 94 -8.82 25.95 -1.67
N GLY A 95 -9.91 25.32 -2.11
CA GLY A 95 -11.19 25.98 -2.36
C GLY A 95 -11.82 26.58 -1.10
N VAL A 96 -11.79 25.83 0.01
CA VAL A 96 -12.24 26.29 1.34
C VAL A 96 -11.39 27.48 1.81
N ASP A 97 -10.07 27.41 1.69
CA ASP A 97 -9.14 28.51 2.00
C ASP A 97 -9.48 29.79 1.23
N TRP A 98 -9.79 29.65 -0.05
CA TRP A 98 -10.15 30.79 -0.88
C TRP A 98 -11.47 31.41 -0.43
N PHE A 99 -12.50 30.60 -0.17
CA PHE A 99 -13.80 31.10 0.31
C PHE A 99 -13.69 31.83 1.66
N ASP A 100 -12.95 31.27 2.61
CA ASP A 100 -12.72 31.89 3.91
C ASP A 100 -11.97 33.22 3.78
N ARG A 101 -10.88 33.26 3.01
CA ARG A 101 -10.12 34.51 2.75
C ARG A 101 -10.97 35.58 2.08
N ASP A 102 -11.81 35.19 1.13
CA ASP A 102 -12.72 36.11 0.43
C ASP A 102 -13.82 36.64 1.36
N ALA A 103 -14.40 35.77 2.20
CA ALA A 103 -15.38 36.17 3.21
C ALA A 103 -14.80 37.19 4.20
N ASN A 104 -13.60 36.91 4.69
CA ASN A 104 -12.87 37.81 5.59
C ASN A 104 -12.56 39.16 4.93
N ARG A 105 -12.13 39.18 3.65
CA ARG A 105 -11.91 40.42 2.89
C ARG A 105 -13.20 41.23 2.71
N ALA A 106 -14.30 40.55 2.45
CA ALA A 106 -15.62 41.16 2.30
C ALA A 106 -16.31 41.49 3.64
N LYS A 107 -15.67 41.18 4.79
CA LYS A 107 -16.22 41.34 6.14
C LYS A 107 -17.62 40.71 6.31
N ARG A 108 -17.77 39.50 5.76
CA ARG A 108 -18.98 38.67 5.89
C ARG A 108 -18.63 37.37 6.59
N ASP A 109 -19.63 36.74 7.20
CA ASP A 109 -19.45 35.38 7.72
C ASP A 109 -19.17 34.42 6.55
N ALA A 110 -18.15 33.59 6.72
CA ALA A 110 -17.91 32.47 5.84
C ALA A 110 -19.05 31.46 6.04
N ARG A 111 -19.72 31.08 4.95
CA ARG A 111 -20.81 30.09 4.94
C ARG A 111 -20.44 29.03 3.93
N ILE A 112 -19.67 28.04 4.35
CA ILE A 112 -18.95 27.11 3.48
C ILE A 112 -19.59 25.73 3.55
N GLY A 113 -20.02 25.22 2.40
CA GLY A 113 -20.48 23.86 2.23
C GLY A 113 -19.56 23.03 1.34
N VAL A 114 -19.54 21.72 1.55
CA VAL A 114 -18.95 20.77 0.59
C VAL A 114 -19.97 19.70 0.24
N VAL A 115 -20.19 19.48 -1.05
CA VAL A 115 -21.04 18.40 -1.57
C VAL A 115 -20.27 17.58 -2.60
N GLY A 116 -20.50 16.29 -2.68
CA GLY A 116 -19.96 15.52 -3.80
C GLY A 116 -20.63 14.18 -4.05
N TYR A 117 -20.38 13.65 -5.25
CA TYR A 117 -20.94 12.40 -5.76
C TYR A 117 -19.87 11.35 -6.07
N GLY A 118 -20.08 10.10 -5.67
CA GLY A 118 -19.14 9.00 -5.93
C GLY A 118 -17.78 9.27 -5.28
N GLU A 119 -16.73 9.45 -6.08
CA GLU A 119 -15.41 9.89 -5.59
C GLU A 119 -15.48 11.24 -4.90
N GLY A 120 -16.27 12.17 -5.43
CA GLY A 120 -16.53 13.45 -4.77
C GLY A 120 -17.29 13.30 -3.46
N GLY A 121 -18.15 12.28 -3.33
CA GLY A 121 -18.85 11.98 -2.08
C GLY A 121 -17.89 11.51 -0.98
N MET A 122 -16.90 10.69 -1.35
CA MET A 122 -15.79 10.31 -0.49
C MET A 122 -14.98 11.53 -0.03
N LEU A 123 -14.55 12.36 -1.00
CA LEU A 123 -13.77 13.57 -0.71
C LEU A 123 -14.56 14.56 0.15
N ALA A 124 -15.87 14.70 -0.07
CA ALA A 124 -16.73 15.55 0.74
C ALA A 124 -16.80 15.07 2.20
N LEU A 125 -16.97 13.77 2.43
CA LEU A 125 -16.97 13.20 3.79
C LEU A 125 -15.62 13.42 4.48
N TYR A 126 -14.51 13.20 3.78
CA TYR A 126 -13.18 13.37 4.34
C TYR A 126 -12.87 14.86 4.62
N ALA A 127 -13.26 15.76 3.71
CA ALA A 127 -13.12 17.20 3.91
C ALA A 127 -13.93 17.68 5.13
N GLY A 128 -15.19 17.27 5.22
CA GLY A 128 -16.06 17.58 6.36
C GLY A 128 -15.48 17.08 7.69
N ALA A 129 -14.88 15.89 7.70
CA ALA A 129 -14.24 15.34 8.89
C ALA A 129 -12.96 16.10 9.30
N LEU A 130 -12.17 16.57 8.32
CA LEU A 130 -10.83 17.12 8.57
C LEU A 130 -10.78 18.64 8.74
N ASP A 131 -11.70 19.40 8.12
CA ASP A 131 -11.68 20.86 8.17
C ASP A 131 -12.93 21.41 8.86
N THR A 132 -12.71 22.08 9.99
CA THR A 132 -13.78 22.60 10.86
C THR A 132 -14.49 23.84 10.32
N ARG A 133 -13.95 24.48 9.25
CA ARG A 133 -14.56 25.65 8.60
C ARG A 133 -15.75 25.29 7.70
N ILE A 134 -15.95 24.00 7.41
CA ILE A 134 -17.07 23.52 6.60
C ILE A 134 -18.31 23.39 7.48
N ASP A 135 -19.31 24.25 7.26
CA ASP A 135 -20.55 24.34 8.05
C ASP A 135 -21.49 23.15 7.80
N ALA A 136 -21.54 22.66 6.57
CA ALA A 136 -22.30 21.48 6.20
C ALA A 136 -21.58 20.64 5.14
N THR A 137 -21.75 19.32 5.23
CA THR A 137 -21.24 18.34 4.28
C THR A 137 -22.41 17.57 3.68
N CYS A 138 -22.39 17.36 2.37
CA CYS A 138 -23.38 16.53 1.66
C CYS A 138 -22.69 15.42 0.87
N VAL A 139 -22.99 14.17 1.24
CA VAL A 139 -22.36 12.97 0.67
C VAL A 139 -23.39 12.24 -0.17
N LEU A 140 -23.12 12.14 -1.47
CA LEU A 140 -23.98 11.46 -2.44
C LEU A 140 -23.28 10.20 -2.92
N GLY A 141 -23.89 9.02 -2.74
CA GLY A 141 -23.40 7.77 -3.34
C GLY A 141 -22.04 7.27 -2.82
N PHE A 142 -21.75 7.41 -1.52
CA PHE A 142 -20.51 6.88 -0.90
C PHE A 142 -20.69 6.27 0.50
N PHE A 143 -21.60 6.80 1.32
CA PHE A 143 -21.70 6.43 2.73
C PHE A 143 -22.14 4.97 2.93
N GLY A 144 -21.33 4.18 3.64
CA GLY A 144 -21.59 2.77 3.92
C GLY A 144 -20.36 2.08 4.53
N PRO A 145 -20.46 0.77 4.85
CA PRO A 145 -19.36 0.01 5.45
C PRO A 145 -18.10 0.05 4.60
N ARG A 146 -16.93 0.13 5.24
CA ARG A 146 -15.63 0.28 4.57
C ARG A 146 -14.77 -0.99 4.63
N GLU A 147 -15.22 -2.00 5.36
CA GLU A 147 -14.54 -3.27 5.61
C GLU A 147 -14.31 -4.08 4.32
N THR A 148 -15.08 -3.79 3.26
CA THR A 148 -14.92 -4.38 1.93
C THR A 148 -14.23 -3.47 0.91
N MET A 149 -13.60 -2.36 1.32
CA MET A 149 -12.94 -1.41 0.40
C MET A 149 -11.88 -2.05 -0.50
N TRP A 150 -11.32 -3.19 -0.09
CA TRP A 150 -10.36 -3.96 -0.88
C TRP A 150 -10.95 -4.48 -2.20
N ARG A 151 -12.29 -4.44 -2.39
CA ARG A 151 -12.97 -4.77 -3.65
C ARG A 151 -13.13 -3.57 -4.59
N GLU A 152 -13.03 -2.36 -4.08
CA GLU A 152 -13.24 -1.12 -4.83
C GLU A 152 -12.01 -0.77 -5.68
N PRO A 153 -11.99 0.30 -6.51
CA PRO A 153 -10.77 0.70 -7.21
C PRO A 153 -9.55 0.87 -6.28
N LEU A 154 -8.35 0.53 -6.76
CA LEU A 154 -7.14 0.49 -5.91
C LEU A 154 -6.86 1.84 -5.25
N ASP A 155 -7.17 2.95 -5.91
CA ASP A 155 -7.01 4.30 -5.39
C ASP A 155 -7.93 4.65 -4.21
N ARG A 156 -8.80 3.73 -3.76
CA ARG A 156 -9.57 3.81 -2.51
C ARG A 156 -8.97 2.99 -1.35
N ASN A 157 -7.87 2.27 -1.57
CA ASN A 157 -7.23 1.42 -0.56
C ASN A 157 -6.28 2.25 0.33
N VAL A 158 -6.80 2.79 1.43
CA VAL A 158 -6.03 3.64 2.35
C VAL A 158 -5.33 2.81 3.42
N PHE A 159 -4.01 2.89 3.51
CA PHE A 159 -3.23 2.14 4.50
C PHE A 159 -3.59 2.54 5.94
N GLY A 160 -3.98 1.57 6.76
CA GLY A 160 -4.29 1.77 8.18
C GLY A 160 -5.67 2.37 8.50
N LEU A 161 -6.50 2.72 7.51
CA LEU A 161 -7.78 3.39 7.76
C LEU A 161 -8.68 2.63 8.73
N LEU A 162 -8.85 1.32 8.53
CA LEU A 162 -9.75 0.47 9.31
C LEU A 162 -9.22 0.10 10.70
N ARG A 163 -8.03 0.60 11.10
CA ARG A 163 -7.60 0.51 12.51
C ARG A 163 -8.48 1.38 13.40
N ASP A 164 -8.84 2.56 12.89
CA ASP A 164 -9.45 3.61 13.70
C ASP A 164 -10.74 4.18 13.08
N PHE A 165 -10.92 4.07 11.76
CA PHE A 165 -11.99 4.76 11.04
C PHE A 165 -12.75 3.86 10.06
N GLY A 166 -14.08 3.98 10.08
CA GLY A 166 -15.01 3.65 9.00
C GLY A 166 -15.81 4.89 8.59
N ALA A 167 -16.89 4.69 7.82
CA ALA A 167 -17.74 5.80 7.41
C ALA A 167 -18.46 6.44 8.61
N ALA A 168 -18.90 5.63 9.57
CA ALA A 168 -19.53 6.12 10.80
C ALA A 168 -18.60 7.01 11.65
N GLU A 169 -17.34 6.63 11.83
CA GLU A 169 -16.35 7.39 12.60
C GLU A 169 -16.01 8.72 11.89
N LEU A 170 -15.84 8.71 10.58
CA LEU A 170 -15.63 9.93 9.79
C LEU A 170 -16.85 10.88 9.86
N ALA A 171 -18.07 10.32 9.78
CA ALA A 171 -19.30 11.10 9.99
C ALA A 171 -19.42 11.64 11.43
N ALA A 172 -18.85 10.95 12.42
CA ALA A 172 -18.87 11.43 13.79
C ALA A 172 -18.00 12.70 13.93
N MET A 173 -16.86 12.75 13.22
CA MET A 173 -15.95 13.90 13.19
C MET A 173 -16.54 15.17 12.56
N THR A 174 -17.63 15.07 11.80
CA THR A 174 -18.33 16.27 11.31
C THR A 174 -19.14 16.94 12.42
N THR A 175 -19.52 16.22 13.48
CA THR A 175 -20.38 16.74 14.57
C THR A 175 -19.70 17.88 15.34
N PRO A 176 -20.42 18.97 15.71
CA PRO A 176 -21.86 19.19 15.57
C PRO A 176 -22.30 19.76 14.22
N ARG A 177 -21.40 19.89 13.25
CA ARG A 177 -21.68 20.44 11.93
C ARG A 177 -22.50 19.46 11.12
N ALA A 178 -23.33 19.99 10.23
CA ALA A 178 -24.35 19.22 9.54
C ALA A 178 -23.74 18.24 8.54
N LEU A 179 -24.26 17.01 8.52
CA LEU A 179 -23.98 15.99 7.52
C LEU A 179 -25.29 15.51 6.88
N VAL A 180 -25.43 15.75 5.59
CA VAL A 180 -26.50 15.20 4.77
C VAL A 180 -25.93 14.02 4.00
N VAL A 181 -26.54 12.86 4.13
CA VAL A 181 -26.21 11.67 3.35
C VAL A 181 -27.39 11.36 2.44
N GLU A 182 -27.14 11.30 1.14
CA GLU A 182 -28.10 10.76 0.19
C GLU A 182 -27.65 9.37 -0.22
N ASP A 183 -28.50 8.39 0.09
CA ASP A 183 -28.36 7.05 -0.42
C ASP A 183 -28.91 7.01 -1.85
N SER A 184 -28.06 7.43 -2.78
CA SER A 184 -28.28 7.46 -4.22
C SER A 184 -27.60 6.28 -4.90
N ASP A 185 -27.87 6.09 -6.20
CA ASP A 185 -27.05 5.20 -7.01
C ASP A 185 -25.58 5.63 -7.04
N VAL A 186 -24.66 4.72 -7.36
CA VAL A 186 -23.22 5.00 -7.43
C VAL A 186 -22.70 4.79 -8.86
N PRO A 187 -21.56 5.40 -9.25
CA PRO A 187 -20.95 5.13 -10.54
C PRO A 187 -20.66 3.63 -10.71
N HIS A 188 -21.06 3.06 -11.86
CA HIS A 188 -20.79 1.67 -12.17
C HIS A 188 -19.35 1.53 -12.66
N VAL A 189 -18.49 0.92 -11.84
CA VAL A 189 -17.09 0.64 -12.19
C VAL A 189 -16.84 -0.86 -12.06
N GLU A 190 -16.39 -1.48 -13.14
CA GLU A 190 -15.90 -2.85 -13.16
C GLU A 190 -14.61 -2.88 -13.95
N LEU A 191 -13.50 -3.18 -13.27
CA LEU A 191 -12.16 -3.20 -13.85
C LEU A 191 -11.66 -4.64 -13.90
N PRO A 192 -11.20 -5.12 -15.08
CA PRO A 192 -10.58 -6.43 -15.20
C PRO A 192 -9.13 -6.39 -14.72
N SER A 193 -8.56 -7.57 -14.44
CA SER A 193 -7.13 -7.72 -14.11
C SER A 193 -6.28 -7.82 -15.39
N GLU A 194 -6.15 -6.73 -16.15
CA GLU A 194 -5.25 -6.64 -17.33
C GLU A 194 -3.99 -5.79 -17.07
N GLY A 195 -3.49 -5.84 -15.84
CA GLY A 195 -2.28 -5.16 -15.37
C GLY A 195 -2.53 -4.21 -14.20
N GLY A 196 -3.69 -3.55 -14.17
CA GLY A 196 -4.23 -2.86 -13.01
C GLY A 196 -4.94 -3.81 -12.06
N ALA A 197 -5.25 -3.34 -10.84
CA ALA A 197 -5.98 -4.15 -9.88
C ALA A 197 -7.44 -4.37 -10.32
N PRO A 198 -7.98 -5.60 -10.22
CA PRO A 198 -9.40 -5.81 -10.47
C PRO A 198 -10.23 -5.08 -9.42
N ALA A 199 -11.36 -4.53 -9.84
CA ALA A 199 -12.20 -3.74 -8.94
C ALA A 199 -13.66 -3.78 -9.35
N ARG A 200 -14.53 -3.66 -8.35
CA ARG A 200 -15.95 -3.40 -8.54
C ARG A 200 -16.41 -2.32 -7.58
N LEU A 201 -16.98 -1.25 -8.12
CA LEU A 201 -17.71 -0.25 -7.35
C LEU A 201 -19.20 -0.60 -7.40
N ALA A 202 -19.80 -0.81 -6.24
CA ALA A 202 -21.20 -1.15 -6.11
C ALA A 202 -21.83 -0.35 -4.97
N ARG A 203 -23.10 0.01 -5.13
CA ARG A 203 -23.87 0.69 -4.10
C ARG A 203 -24.03 -0.27 -2.90
N PRO A 204 -23.71 0.17 -1.66
CA PRO A 204 -24.07 -0.59 -0.47
C PRO A 204 -25.57 -0.82 -0.39
N ASP A 205 -26.00 -1.97 0.16
CA ASP A 205 -27.43 -2.16 0.40
C ASP A 205 -27.97 -1.12 1.42
N ARG A 206 -29.25 -0.78 1.33
CA ARG A 206 -29.89 0.22 2.20
C ARG A 206 -29.69 -0.09 3.68
N ALA A 207 -29.81 -1.37 4.05
CA ALA A 207 -29.66 -1.81 5.43
C ALA A 207 -28.23 -1.57 5.95
N ALA A 208 -27.21 -1.66 5.11
CA ALA A 208 -25.82 -1.37 5.43
C ALA A 208 -25.60 0.11 5.69
N VAL A 209 -26.19 0.98 4.86
CA VAL A 209 -26.19 2.45 5.07
C VAL A 209 -26.84 2.79 6.41
N GLU A 210 -27.97 2.17 6.73
CA GLU A 210 -28.68 2.38 8.00
C GLU A 210 -27.89 1.85 9.21
N ARG A 211 -27.21 0.70 9.08
CA ARG A 211 -26.31 0.18 10.12
C ARG A 211 -25.15 1.15 10.41
N GLU A 212 -24.55 1.74 9.39
CA GLU A 212 -23.48 2.74 9.58
C GLU A 212 -24.00 4.02 10.25
N ARG A 213 -25.20 4.50 9.85
CA ARG A 213 -25.87 5.61 10.57
C ARG A 213 -26.12 5.26 12.03
N ASP A 214 -26.54 4.03 12.32
CA ASP A 214 -26.82 3.62 13.70
C ASP A 214 -25.54 3.42 14.53
N ARG A 215 -24.42 3.03 13.90
CA ARG A 215 -23.08 3.11 14.52
C ARG A 215 -22.72 4.56 14.85
N TRP A 216 -22.89 5.48 13.90
CA TRP A 216 -22.65 6.91 14.10
C TRP A 216 -23.44 7.47 15.30
N LYS A 217 -24.74 7.15 15.42
CA LYS A 217 -25.58 7.56 16.57
C LYS A 217 -25.02 7.11 17.92
N LYS A 218 -24.36 5.95 17.97
CA LYS A 218 -23.73 5.44 19.20
C LYS A 218 -22.41 6.13 19.51
N LEU A 219 -21.67 6.56 18.49
CA LEU A 219 -20.38 7.23 18.62
C LEU A 219 -20.51 8.68 19.08
N VAL A 220 -21.49 9.43 18.56
CA VAL A 220 -21.65 10.87 18.82
C VAL A 220 -21.68 11.24 20.31
N PRO A 221 -22.46 10.57 21.18
CA PRO A 221 -22.45 10.87 22.61
C PRO A 221 -21.08 10.61 23.27
N ALA A 222 -20.36 9.57 22.82
CA ALA A 222 -19.07 9.18 23.38
C ALA A 222 -17.96 10.21 23.10
N ILE A 223 -18.08 10.96 22.00
CA ILE A 223 -17.15 12.06 21.64
C ILE A 223 -17.63 13.43 22.13
N GLY A 224 -18.61 13.48 23.04
CA GLY A 224 -19.13 14.73 23.62
C GLY A 224 -20.08 15.51 22.71
N GLY A 225 -20.49 14.94 21.58
CA GLY A 225 -21.48 15.52 20.67
C GLY A 225 -22.87 15.50 21.29
N ARG A 226 -23.58 16.65 21.26
CA ARG A 226 -24.86 16.83 21.96
C ARG A 226 -26.10 16.68 21.07
N SER A 227 -25.97 16.65 19.75
CA SER A 227 -27.12 16.58 18.87
C SER A 227 -26.94 15.53 17.77
N VAL A 228 -27.75 14.47 17.86
CA VAL A 228 -27.95 13.50 16.77
C VAL A 228 -28.76 14.10 15.61
N GLU A 229 -29.19 15.36 15.71
CA GLU A 229 -29.93 16.06 14.66
C GLU A 229 -29.03 16.59 13.56
N SER A 230 -27.70 16.56 13.74
CA SER A 230 -26.74 16.99 12.70
C SER A 230 -26.65 16.04 11.52
N PHE A 231 -27.16 14.80 11.62
CA PHE A 231 -27.14 13.82 10.53
C PHE A 231 -28.51 13.66 9.87
N HIS A 232 -28.55 13.79 8.55
CA HIS A 232 -29.76 13.64 7.77
C HIS A 232 -29.58 12.59 6.68
N LEU A 233 -30.24 11.44 6.83
CA LEU A 233 -30.30 10.43 5.77
C LEU A 233 -31.48 10.71 4.85
N GLN A 234 -31.22 10.89 3.56
CA GLN A 234 -32.22 10.96 2.51
C GLN A 234 -32.18 9.70 1.65
N THR A 235 -33.34 9.34 1.10
CA THR A 235 -33.46 8.24 0.16
C THR A 235 -33.63 8.84 -1.23
N ALA A 236 -32.77 8.46 -2.16
CA ALA A 236 -32.92 8.80 -3.56
C ALA A 236 -33.32 7.57 -4.39
N GLY A 237 -34.06 7.82 -5.47
CA GLY A 237 -34.41 6.83 -6.49
C GLY A 237 -33.24 6.61 -7.46
N ALA A 238 -33.49 6.72 -8.76
CA ALA A 238 -32.45 6.65 -9.79
C ALA A 238 -31.63 7.96 -9.91
N ASP A 239 -32.25 9.11 -9.62
CA ASP A 239 -31.58 10.41 -9.70
C ASP A 239 -30.67 10.66 -8.49
N VAL A 240 -29.61 11.44 -8.70
CA VAL A 240 -28.67 11.88 -7.67
C VAL A 240 -28.92 13.35 -7.35
N ALA A 241 -28.64 13.75 -6.11
CA ALA A 241 -28.78 15.10 -5.60
C ALA A 241 -30.21 15.63 -5.68
N THR A 242 -31.17 14.94 -5.07
CA THR A 242 -32.59 15.35 -5.12
C THR A 242 -32.78 16.80 -4.65
N GLY A 243 -33.86 17.45 -5.09
CA GLY A 243 -34.16 18.82 -4.67
C GLY A 243 -34.29 19.00 -3.15
N ASP A 244 -34.75 17.96 -2.47
CA ASP A 244 -34.91 17.96 -1.02
C ASP A 244 -33.55 17.76 -0.31
N THR A 245 -32.65 16.97 -0.88
CA THR A 245 -31.25 16.86 -0.45
C THR A 245 -30.52 18.19 -0.57
N LEU A 246 -30.49 18.79 -1.76
CA LEU A 246 -29.79 20.05 -1.98
C LEU A 246 -30.41 21.20 -1.18
N GLY A 247 -31.74 21.27 -1.12
CA GLY A 247 -32.45 22.29 -0.34
C GLY A 247 -32.15 22.20 1.15
N ARG A 248 -32.14 20.98 1.72
CA ARG A 248 -31.76 20.76 3.12
C ARG A 248 -30.31 21.14 3.37
N PHE A 249 -29.40 20.73 2.50
CA PHE A 249 -27.98 21.05 2.59
C PHE A 249 -27.74 22.56 2.63
N VAL A 250 -28.32 23.34 1.71
CA VAL A 250 -28.16 24.80 1.70
C VAL A 250 -28.83 25.45 2.91
N HIS A 251 -29.98 24.95 3.35
CA HIS A 251 -30.66 25.46 4.56
C HIS A 251 -29.80 25.30 5.82
N LEU A 252 -29.05 24.19 5.94
CA LEU A 252 -28.18 23.93 7.08
C LEU A 252 -26.94 24.84 7.10
N ILE A 253 -26.46 25.30 5.94
CA ILE A 253 -25.40 26.33 5.85
C ILE A 253 -25.98 27.72 6.13
N ASN A 254 -27.17 28.01 5.61
CA ASN A 254 -27.82 29.30 5.72
C ASN A 254 -29.35 29.16 5.90
N PRO A 255 -29.88 29.35 7.12
CA PRO A 255 -31.31 29.22 7.41
C PRO A 255 -32.21 30.19 6.63
N ALA A 256 -31.65 31.27 6.09
CA ALA A 256 -32.38 32.22 5.23
C ALA A 256 -32.70 31.65 3.83
N PHE A 257 -32.21 30.45 3.51
CA PHE A 257 -32.49 29.79 2.24
C PHE A 257 -34.00 29.60 2.00
N ARG A 258 -34.40 29.84 0.75
CA ARG A 258 -35.71 29.54 0.19
C ARG A 258 -35.47 28.87 -1.16
N ARG A 259 -36.16 27.75 -1.41
CA ARG A 259 -36.03 27.00 -2.66
C ARG A 259 -36.42 27.91 -3.83
N PRO A 260 -35.53 28.17 -4.79
CA PRO A 260 -35.87 28.97 -5.97
C PRO A 260 -36.78 28.17 -6.92
N ASP A 261 -37.45 28.88 -7.81
CA ASP A 261 -38.08 28.27 -8.99
C ASP A 261 -36.98 27.69 -9.90
N ALA A 262 -37.22 26.50 -10.46
CA ALA A 262 -36.26 25.86 -11.34
C ALA A 262 -36.09 26.68 -12.63
N SER A 263 -34.85 27.02 -12.99
CA SER A 263 -34.55 27.66 -14.27
C SER A 263 -34.52 26.61 -15.38
N ALA A 264 -35.29 26.82 -16.44
CA ALA A 264 -35.23 25.97 -17.62
C ALA A 264 -33.98 26.25 -18.49
N ASP A 265 -33.41 27.45 -18.38
CA ASP A 265 -32.35 27.92 -19.28
C ASP A 265 -31.00 27.27 -18.96
N ALA A 266 -30.32 26.77 -20.00
CA ALA A 266 -28.97 26.25 -19.89
C ALA A 266 -27.97 27.38 -19.58
N PRO A 267 -26.92 27.11 -18.79
CA PRO A 267 -25.89 28.09 -18.52
C PRO A 267 -25.11 28.44 -19.80
N VAL A 268 -24.64 29.68 -19.87
CA VAL A 268 -23.81 30.17 -20.97
C VAL A 268 -22.36 30.34 -20.48
N PRO A 269 -21.36 29.78 -21.16
CA PRO A 269 -19.97 29.94 -20.77
C PRO A 269 -19.53 31.40 -20.97
N VAL A 270 -18.79 31.92 -20.00
CA VAL A 270 -18.11 33.22 -20.12
C VAL A 270 -16.63 32.94 -20.39
N GLY A 271 -16.17 33.25 -21.60
CA GLY A 271 -14.80 33.00 -22.04
C GLY A 271 -14.65 31.81 -22.99
N PRO A 272 -13.41 31.52 -23.44
CA PRO A 272 -13.17 30.42 -24.36
C PRO A 272 -13.44 29.06 -23.70
N PRO A 273 -13.94 28.07 -24.46
CA PRO A 273 -14.12 26.72 -23.94
C PRO A 273 -12.76 26.14 -23.52
N LEU A 274 -12.69 25.57 -22.32
CA LEU A 274 -11.52 24.87 -21.85
C LEU A 274 -11.63 23.38 -22.23
N SER A 275 -10.60 22.83 -22.86
CA SER A 275 -10.55 21.41 -23.19
C SER A 275 -10.42 20.57 -21.91
N ALA A 276 -11.44 19.77 -21.60
CA ALA A 276 -11.40 18.83 -20.48
C ALA A 276 -10.24 17.83 -20.63
N ALA A 277 -9.93 17.40 -21.85
CA ALA A 277 -8.83 16.49 -22.13
C ALA A 277 -7.46 17.13 -21.87
N GLU A 278 -7.27 18.41 -22.24
CA GLU A 278 -6.03 19.15 -21.93
C GLU A 278 -5.85 19.36 -20.44
N ARG A 279 -6.93 19.71 -19.72
CA ARG A 279 -6.90 19.83 -18.26
C ARG A 279 -6.52 18.52 -17.59
N GLN A 280 -7.12 17.39 -18.00
CA GLN A 280 -6.77 16.07 -17.49
C GLN A 280 -5.30 15.73 -17.73
N ARG A 281 -4.78 15.93 -18.95
CA ARG A 281 -3.35 15.70 -19.25
C ARG A 281 -2.43 16.56 -18.39
N ARG A 282 -2.80 17.83 -18.16
CA ARG A 282 -2.03 18.76 -17.34
C ARG A 282 -2.00 18.32 -15.87
N GLN A 283 -3.17 18.03 -15.28
CA GLN A 283 -3.26 17.58 -13.87
C GLN A 283 -2.50 16.28 -13.66
N LEU A 284 -2.62 15.32 -14.58
CA LEU A 284 -1.88 14.06 -14.50
C LEU A 284 -0.36 14.29 -14.53
N SER A 285 0.11 15.16 -15.44
CA SER A 285 1.53 15.53 -15.52
C SER A 285 2.01 16.30 -14.30
N GLU A 286 1.16 17.15 -13.70
CA GLU A 286 1.49 17.89 -12.48
C GLU A 286 1.68 16.94 -11.29
N LEU A 287 0.77 16.00 -11.07
CA LEU A 287 0.87 15.01 -10.00
C LEU A 287 2.05 14.05 -10.21
N ASP A 288 2.28 13.61 -11.46
CA ASP A 288 3.46 12.81 -11.79
C ASP A 288 4.76 13.56 -11.49
N ARG A 289 4.92 14.81 -11.98
CA ARG A 289 6.10 15.64 -11.66
C ARG A 289 6.27 15.86 -10.17
N HIS A 290 5.17 16.06 -9.43
CA HIS A 290 5.23 16.20 -7.98
C HIS A 290 5.75 14.93 -7.31
N ASN A 291 5.23 13.76 -7.68
CA ASN A 291 5.72 12.47 -7.19
C ASN A 291 7.20 12.25 -7.53
N GLN A 292 7.63 12.57 -8.77
CA GLN A 292 9.03 12.43 -9.16
C GLN A 292 9.96 13.39 -8.40
N ALA A 293 9.49 14.59 -8.04
CA ALA A 293 10.23 15.50 -7.15
C ALA A 293 10.34 14.93 -5.73
N LEU A 294 9.25 14.40 -5.17
CA LEU A 294 9.28 13.73 -3.86
C LEU A 294 10.20 12.50 -3.85
N LEU A 295 10.22 11.73 -4.93
CA LEU A 295 11.15 10.60 -5.11
C LEU A 295 12.61 11.06 -5.04
N ALA A 296 12.96 12.15 -5.73
CA ALA A 296 14.31 12.72 -5.68
C ALA A 296 14.70 13.18 -4.26
N GLU A 297 13.75 13.71 -3.50
CA GLU A 297 13.96 14.14 -2.12
C GLU A 297 14.04 12.98 -1.10
N SER A 298 13.46 11.83 -1.45
CA SER A 298 13.26 10.71 -0.52
C SER A 298 14.58 10.20 0.11
N ALA A 299 15.67 10.19 -0.65
CA ALA A 299 16.98 9.80 -0.13
C ALA A 299 17.49 10.73 0.97
N TYR A 300 17.24 12.04 0.87
CA TYR A 300 17.64 13.03 1.90
C TYR A 300 16.77 12.91 3.15
N VAL A 301 15.48 12.64 2.98
CA VAL A 301 14.56 12.36 4.10
C VAL A 301 15.05 11.14 4.88
N ARG A 302 15.36 10.04 4.20
CA ARG A 302 15.92 8.83 4.84
C ARG A 302 17.29 9.08 5.46
N GLN A 303 18.15 9.90 4.85
CA GLN A 303 19.44 10.28 5.44
C GLN A 303 19.27 10.94 6.81
N ALA A 304 18.46 12.01 6.89
CA ALA A 304 18.25 12.77 8.11
C ALA A 304 17.48 11.98 9.19
N ARG A 305 16.50 11.17 8.77
CA ARG A 305 15.64 10.40 9.66
C ARG A 305 16.34 9.14 10.21
N PHE A 306 17.03 8.41 9.35
CA PHE A 306 17.56 7.08 9.65
C PHE A 306 19.08 7.14 9.87
N TRP A 307 19.85 7.44 8.81
CA TRP A 307 21.30 7.26 8.81
C TRP A 307 22.06 8.16 9.78
N ASP A 308 21.60 9.40 9.97
CA ASP A 308 22.18 10.39 10.88
C ASP A 308 21.87 10.08 12.35
N LYS A 309 20.90 9.20 12.61
CA LYS A 309 20.51 8.78 13.98
C LYS A 309 21.21 7.51 14.45
N LEU A 310 21.93 6.82 13.56
CA LEU A 310 22.67 5.61 13.91
C LEU A 310 23.96 5.96 14.66
N ASP A 311 24.11 5.40 15.85
CA ASP A 311 25.35 5.44 16.61
C ASP A 311 26.19 4.22 16.24
N THR A 312 27.24 4.45 15.45
CA THR A 312 28.15 3.40 14.98
C THR A 312 29.47 3.37 15.74
N SER A 313 29.54 3.98 16.93
CA SER A 313 30.75 4.00 17.77
C SER A 313 31.17 2.63 18.29
N GLY A 314 30.25 1.67 18.32
CA GLY A 314 30.53 0.27 18.66
C GLY A 314 29.28 -0.62 18.54
N PRO A 315 29.43 -1.96 18.65
CA PRO A 315 28.32 -2.90 18.42
C PRO A 315 27.11 -2.70 19.35
N GLN A 316 27.35 -2.39 20.62
CA GLN A 316 26.27 -2.16 21.60
C GLN A 316 25.54 -0.83 21.33
N ALA A 317 26.28 0.23 21.03
CA ALA A 317 25.73 1.54 20.68
C ALA A 317 24.89 1.45 19.39
N TYR A 318 25.39 0.70 18.40
CA TYR A 318 24.66 0.40 17.18
C TYR A 318 23.38 -0.37 17.45
N ALA A 319 23.46 -1.49 18.18
CA ALA A 319 22.30 -2.30 18.53
C ALA A 319 21.21 -1.48 19.23
N LYS A 320 21.59 -0.55 20.12
CA LYS A 320 20.66 0.36 20.80
C LYS A 320 20.06 1.39 19.85
N SER A 321 20.86 2.02 19.00
CA SER A 321 20.40 3.07 18.08
C SER A 321 19.56 2.55 16.91
N ILE A 322 19.79 1.30 16.45
CA ILE A 322 19.01 0.68 15.37
C ILE A 322 17.70 0.05 15.87
N ALA A 323 17.58 -0.27 17.16
CA ALA A 323 16.41 -0.97 17.71
C ALA A 323 15.08 -0.23 17.49
N PRO A 324 14.96 1.09 17.67
CA PRO A 324 13.73 1.82 17.36
C PRO A 324 13.31 1.67 15.89
N PHE A 325 14.26 1.64 14.95
CA PHE A 325 13.95 1.45 13.53
C PHE A 325 13.53 0.02 13.19
N ARG A 326 14.02 -1.00 13.92
CA ARG A 326 13.49 -2.36 13.78
C ARG A 326 12.04 -2.43 14.26
N GLU A 327 11.70 -1.75 15.34
CA GLU A 327 10.31 -1.74 15.83
C GLU A 327 9.39 -0.92 14.92
N GLU A 328 9.86 0.22 14.39
CA GLU A 328 9.13 0.96 13.35
C GLU A 328 8.89 0.06 12.12
N PHE A 329 9.93 -0.62 11.63
CA PHE A 329 9.80 -1.53 10.49
C PHE A 329 8.79 -2.64 10.78
N LYS A 330 8.81 -3.22 11.98
CA LYS A 330 7.87 -4.25 12.42
C LYS A 330 6.42 -3.75 12.51
N ARG A 331 6.19 -2.58 13.11
CA ARG A 331 4.86 -2.09 13.50
C ARG A 331 4.19 -1.24 12.44
N ASP A 332 4.97 -0.42 11.75
CA ASP A 332 4.45 0.65 10.90
C ASP A 332 4.68 0.42 9.41
N VAL A 333 5.65 -0.44 9.05
CA VAL A 333 5.90 -0.84 7.65
C VAL A 333 5.29 -2.21 7.37
N ILE A 334 5.76 -3.24 8.07
CA ILE A 334 5.23 -4.60 7.90
C ILE A 334 3.85 -4.71 8.55
N GLY A 335 3.70 -4.17 9.76
CA GLY A 335 2.48 -4.27 10.55
C GLY A 335 2.33 -5.64 11.19
N ALA A 336 3.04 -5.92 12.28
CA ALA A 336 2.90 -7.19 13.00
C ALA A 336 1.51 -7.39 13.62
N PHE A 337 1.00 -8.62 13.59
CA PHE A 337 -0.13 -9.05 14.42
C PHE A 337 0.34 -9.31 15.86
N ASP A 338 -0.56 -9.10 16.84
CA ASP A 338 -0.31 -9.42 18.25
C ASP A 338 -0.86 -10.81 18.66
N ASP A 339 -1.39 -11.56 17.68
CA ASP A 339 -1.93 -12.90 17.86
C ASP A 339 -0.85 -13.91 18.27
N LYS A 340 -1.15 -14.71 19.29
CA LYS A 340 -0.22 -15.74 19.78
C LYS A 340 -0.20 -16.94 18.83
N PRO A 341 0.97 -17.43 18.39
CA PRO A 341 1.07 -18.67 17.65
C PRO A 341 0.51 -19.89 18.40
N LEU A 342 -0.09 -20.81 17.66
CA LEU A 342 -0.45 -22.15 18.12
C LEU A 342 0.82 -23.02 18.27
N PRO A 343 0.79 -24.09 19.08
CA PRO A 343 1.85 -25.10 19.02
C PRO A 343 1.99 -25.66 17.59
N PRO A 344 3.22 -25.94 17.12
CA PRO A 344 3.47 -26.25 15.71
C PRO A 344 2.73 -27.49 15.18
N ARG A 345 2.41 -28.46 16.04
CA ARG A 345 1.72 -29.73 15.72
C ARG A 345 2.18 -30.29 14.35
N PRO A 346 3.48 -30.62 14.20
CA PRO A 346 4.07 -30.92 12.91
C PRO A 346 3.40 -32.12 12.25
N ARG A 347 3.04 -31.97 10.98
CA ARG A 347 2.55 -33.04 10.11
C ARG A 347 3.55 -33.20 8.99
N THR A 348 4.17 -34.37 8.89
CA THR A 348 5.27 -34.63 7.95
C THR A 348 4.98 -35.82 7.05
N ARG A 349 5.36 -35.73 5.79
CA ARG A 349 5.29 -36.85 4.83
C ARG A 349 6.60 -36.95 4.06
N LEU A 350 7.17 -38.15 3.98
CA LEU A 350 8.28 -38.43 3.09
C LEU A 350 7.85 -38.19 1.64
N ALA A 351 8.53 -37.30 0.94
CA ALA A 351 8.21 -36.89 -0.42
C ALA A 351 9.32 -37.21 -1.42
N TYR A 352 10.58 -37.25 -0.97
CA TYR A 352 11.75 -37.50 -1.82
C TYR A 352 12.73 -38.44 -1.13
N ASP A 353 13.30 -39.37 -1.89
CA ASP A 353 14.34 -40.29 -1.45
C ASP A 353 15.48 -40.35 -2.48
N GLU A 354 16.32 -39.30 -2.47
CA GLU A 354 17.43 -39.14 -3.42
C GLU A 354 18.72 -39.78 -2.90
N PRO A 355 19.74 -40.08 -3.74
CA PRO A 355 20.94 -40.78 -3.29
C PRO A 355 21.69 -40.14 -2.11
N LYS A 356 21.67 -38.81 -1.97
CA LYS A 356 22.42 -38.07 -0.94
C LYS A 356 21.56 -37.42 0.14
N TRP A 357 20.24 -37.37 -0.05
CA TRP A 357 19.35 -36.65 0.87
C TRP A 357 17.93 -37.23 0.84
N THR A 358 17.18 -36.95 1.89
CA THR A 358 15.77 -37.33 2.03
C THR A 358 14.94 -36.07 2.23
N GLY A 359 13.83 -35.96 1.52
CA GLY A 359 12.95 -34.78 1.56
C GLY A 359 11.59 -35.07 2.16
N TYR A 360 11.13 -34.19 3.05
CA TYR A 360 9.84 -34.29 3.71
C TYR A 360 9.02 -33.05 3.41
N GLU A 361 7.76 -33.22 3.02
CA GLU A 361 6.78 -32.15 3.16
C GLU A 361 6.45 -31.98 4.63
N VAL A 362 6.42 -30.73 5.08
CA VAL A 362 6.15 -30.35 6.47
C VAL A 362 5.04 -29.32 6.48
N ALA A 363 4.01 -29.57 7.29
CA ALA A 363 2.99 -28.59 7.63
C ALA A 363 3.00 -28.35 9.15
N LEU A 364 3.05 -27.07 9.54
CA LEU A 364 3.00 -26.60 10.93
C LEU A 364 1.79 -25.70 11.12
N ASP A 365 1.14 -25.75 12.28
CA ASP A 365 0.13 -24.76 12.63
C ASP A 365 0.79 -23.43 13.04
N LEU A 366 0.19 -22.30 12.65
CA LEU A 366 0.57 -20.96 13.11
C LEU A 366 -0.59 -20.31 13.88
N TRP A 367 -1.74 -20.13 13.24
CA TRP A 367 -2.96 -19.56 13.83
C TRP A 367 -4.17 -20.41 13.41
N PRO A 368 -5.38 -20.18 13.96
CA PRO A 368 -6.58 -20.81 13.43
C PRO A 368 -6.66 -20.61 11.90
N ASP A 369 -6.76 -21.72 11.16
CA ASP A 369 -6.81 -21.78 9.70
C ASP A 369 -5.58 -21.23 8.94
N VAL A 370 -4.48 -20.92 9.64
CA VAL A 370 -3.21 -20.48 9.03
C VAL A 370 -2.10 -21.45 9.39
N ILE A 371 -1.46 -22.00 8.37
CA ILE A 371 -0.37 -22.97 8.49
C ILE A 371 0.94 -22.42 7.90
N CYS A 372 2.05 -23.02 8.29
CA CYS A 372 3.31 -22.98 7.53
C CYS A 372 3.41 -24.26 6.73
N TYR A 373 3.81 -24.20 5.45
CA TYR A 373 4.09 -25.37 4.63
C TYR A 373 5.44 -25.22 3.93
N GLY A 374 6.16 -26.33 3.76
CA GLY A 374 7.41 -26.34 3.00
C GLY A 374 8.01 -27.74 2.84
N ILE A 375 9.18 -27.80 2.20
CA ILE A 375 9.97 -29.02 2.03
C ILE A 375 11.22 -28.91 2.90
N LEU A 376 11.40 -29.88 3.80
CA LEU A 376 12.62 -30.09 4.60
C LEU A 376 13.49 -31.15 3.91
N CYS A 377 14.70 -30.79 3.50
CA CYS A 377 15.70 -31.73 3.00
C CYS A 377 16.73 -32.02 4.10
N LEU A 378 16.99 -33.31 4.32
CA LEU A 378 17.97 -33.81 5.28
C LEU A 378 19.05 -34.60 4.55
N PRO A 379 20.35 -34.34 4.79
CA PRO A 379 21.42 -35.17 4.26
C PRO A 379 21.28 -36.62 4.72
N LYS A 380 21.61 -37.61 3.89
CA LYS A 380 21.50 -39.03 4.25
C LYS A 380 22.56 -39.50 5.24
N ASP A 381 23.69 -38.80 5.29
CA ASP A 381 24.77 -39.02 6.24
C ASP A 381 24.55 -38.30 7.59
N LEU A 382 23.40 -37.62 7.77
CA LEU A 382 23.03 -36.94 9.01
C LEU A 382 22.62 -37.95 10.09
N GLU A 383 23.38 -37.98 11.19
CA GLU A 383 23.00 -38.72 12.39
C GLU A 383 21.90 -37.99 13.18
N ARG A 384 20.71 -38.60 13.26
CA ARG A 384 19.51 -37.94 13.80
C ARG A 384 19.36 -38.04 15.31
N ASP A 385 20.24 -38.74 16.00
CA ASP A 385 20.22 -38.92 17.46
C ASP A 385 20.73 -37.70 18.24
N GLY A 386 21.22 -36.68 17.53
CA GLY A 386 21.75 -35.44 18.09
C GLY A 386 23.27 -35.44 18.31
N SER A 387 23.97 -36.52 17.92
CA SER A 387 25.44 -36.56 17.84
C SER A 387 26.00 -35.68 16.71
N ASP A 388 25.22 -35.49 15.64
CA ASP A 388 25.50 -34.59 14.53
C ASP A 388 24.48 -33.44 14.50
N LYS A 389 24.98 -32.20 14.59
CA LYS A 389 24.16 -30.99 14.58
C LYS A 389 24.58 -30.08 13.44
N ARG A 390 23.68 -29.96 12.46
CA ARG A 390 23.99 -29.25 11.22
C ARG A 390 23.29 -27.89 11.15
N PRO A 391 23.92 -26.89 10.52
CA PRO A 391 23.30 -25.60 10.27
C PRO A 391 22.16 -25.71 9.26
N VAL A 392 21.24 -24.76 9.31
CA VAL A 392 20.05 -24.72 8.47
C VAL A 392 20.12 -23.56 7.48
N VAL A 393 19.77 -23.80 6.22
CA VAL A 393 19.54 -22.75 5.22
C VAL A 393 18.09 -22.77 4.76
N VAL A 394 17.36 -21.69 5.04
CA VAL A 394 16.02 -21.48 4.51
C VAL A 394 16.12 -20.94 3.08
N CYS A 395 15.57 -21.69 2.12
CA CYS A 395 15.74 -21.46 0.69
C CYS A 395 14.43 -20.98 0.07
N GLN A 396 14.36 -19.72 -0.35
CA GLN A 396 13.12 -19.07 -0.74
C GLN A 396 12.99 -18.88 -2.26
N HIS A 397 11.94 -19.45 -2.84
CA HIS A 397 11.51 -19.19 -4.22
C HIS A 397 10.84 -17.82 -4.39
N GLY A 398 10.81 -17.32 -5.61
CA GLY A 398 10.16 -16.08 -6.04
C GLY A 398 8.65 -16.16 -6.28
N LEU A 399 8.11 -15.09 -6.86
CA LEU A 399 6.69 -14.85 -7.13
C LEU A 399 6.05 -16.01 -7.92
N GLU A 400 4.87 -16.47 -7.51
CA GLU A 400 4.16 -17.64 -8.07
C GLU A 400 4.94 -18.98 -8.03
N GLY A 401 6.14 -18.99 -7.47
CA GLY A 401 6.96 -20.20 -7.33
C GLY A 401 6.44 -21.14 -6.24
N ARG A 402 7.07 -22.29 -6.16
CA ARG A 402 6.80 -23.35 -5.19
C ARG A 402 8.08 -23.86 -4.53
N PRO A 403 8.01 -24.44 -3.32
CA PRO A 403 9.14 -25.12 -2.69
C PRO A 403 9.85 -26.13 -3.58
N GLN A 404 9.11 -26.84 -4.44
CA GLN A 404 9.65 -27.83 -5.35
C GLN A 404 10.67 -27.23 -6.32
N ASP A 405 10.45 -25.99 -6.78
CA ASP A 405 11.28 -25.33 -7.79
C ASP A 405 12.72 -25.10 -7.33
N VAL A 406 12.97 -25.12 -6.01
CA VAL A 406 14.31 -24.93 -5.43
C VAL A 406 14.96 -26.23 -4.97
N VAL A 407 14.21 -27.34 -4.99
CA VAL A 407 14.65 -28.65 -4.48
C VAL A 407 14.95 -29.62 -5.62
N THR A 408 14.16 -29.63 -6.70
CA THR A 408 14.28 -30.63 -7.77
C THR A 408 13.79 -30.09 -9.12
N GLY A 409 14.26 -30.72 -10.21
CA GLY A 409 13.81 -30.48 -11.57
C GLY A 409 14.71 -29.52 -12.37
N ASP A 410 15.82 -29.06 -11.78
CA ASP A 410 16.75 -28.07 -12.33
C ASP A 410 16.01 -26.86 -12.92
N SER A 411 15.09 -26.31 -12.13
CA SER A 411 14.32 -25.14 -12.55
C SER A 411 15.27 -24.02 -12.97
N ARG A 412 14.99 -23.41 -14.13
CA ARG A 412 15.91 -22.55 -14.89
C ARG A 412 16.61 -21.46 -14.06
N SER A 413 15.94 -20.90 -13.05
CA SER A 413 16.46 -19.80 -12.24
C SER A 413 16.99 -20.25 -10.86
N TYR A 414 16.69 -21.48 -10.42
CA TYR A 414 17.02 -21.93 -9.07
C TYR A 414 18.08 -23.01 -9.05
N HIS A 415 18.17 -23.81 -10.10
CA HIS A 415 19.14 -24.89 -10.23
C HIS A 415 19.19 -25.80 -9.00
N ASP A 416 18.04 -26.13 -8.43
CA ASP A 416 17.89 -27.00 -7.26
C ASP A 416 18.80 -26.60 -6.09
N PHE A 417 19.03 -25.30 -5.88
CA PHE A 417 20.04 -24.84 -4.93
C PHE A 417 19.80 -25.32 -3.49
N ALA A 418 18.56 -25.58 -3.09
CA ALA A 418 18.25 -26.10 -1.76
C ALA A 418 18.73 -27.55 -1.59
N SER A 419 18.57 -28.40 -2.60
CA SER A 419 19.09 -29.77 -2.54
C SER A 419 20.60 -29.81 -2.74
N LYS A 420 21.17 -28.93 -3.58
CA LYS A 420 22.64 -28.80 -3.71
C LYS A 420 23.32 -28.36 -2.42
N LEU A 421 22.69 -27.47 -1.64
CA LEU A 421 23.15 -27.14 -0.29
C LEU A 421 22.97 -28.33 0.67
N CYS A 422 21.88 -29.08 0.56
CA CYS A 422 21.69 -30.32 1.32
C CYS A 422 22.78 -31.35 1.05
N GLU A 423 23.19 -31.53 -0.21
CA GLU A 423 24.31 -32.40 -0.59
C GLU A 423 25.67 -31.96 -0.02
N ARG A 424 25.79 -30.71 0.42
CA ARG A 424 26.98 -30.15 1.11
C ARG A 424 26.89 -30.27 2.62
N GLY A 425 25.86 -30.95 3.12
CA GLY A 425 25.66 -31.21 4.54
C GLY A 425 24.80 -30.19 5.26
N PHE A 426 24.30 -29.13 4.62
CA PHE A 426 23.31 -28.27 5.27
C PHE A 426 21.97 -28.99 5.43
N ILE A 427 21.23 -28.67 6.48
CA ILE A 427 19.79 -28.93 6.48
C ILE A 427 19.14 -27.79 5.69
N THR A 428 18.22 -28.08 4.77
CA THR A 428 17.52 -27.03 4.03
C THR A 428 16.02 -27.09 4.22
N PHE A 429 15.39 -25.92 4.34
CA PHE A 429 13.94 -25.79 4.42
C PHE A 429 13.46 -24.81 3.35
N ALA A 430 12.59 -25.25 2.45
CA ALA A 430 12.00 -24.42 1.40
C ALA A 430 10.52 -24.15 1.73
N PRO A 431 10.16 -22.99 2.29
CA PRO A 431 8.78 -22.66 2.65
C PRO A 431 7.98 -22.14 1.45
N GLN A 432 6.67 -22.41 1.45
CA GLN A 432 5.71 -21.74 0.59
C GLN A 432 5.21 -20.48 1.27
N ASN A 433 5.58 -19.32 0.72
CA ASN A 433 5.02 -18.04 1.14
C ASN A 433 3.74 -17.68 0.37
N LEU A 434 2.99 -16.73 0.92
CA LEU A 434 1.67 -16.28 0.47
C LEU A 434 1.73 -15.32 -0.74
N TYR A 435 2.44 -15.70 -1.79
CA TYR A 435 2.52 -14.97 -3.06
C TYR A 435 2.28 -15.88 -4.29
N ILE A 436 1.22 -16.69 -4.20
CA ILE A 436 0.80 -17.65 -5.21
C ILE A 436 -0.71 -17.52 -5.48
N GLY A 437 -1.14 -17.74 -6.72
CA GLY A 437 -2.56 -17.69 -7.10
C GLY A 437 -2.96 -16.39 -7.79
N LYS A 438 -2.01 -15.67 -8.40
CA LYS A 438 -2.25 -14.44 -9.16
C LYS A 438 -3.00 -13.38 -8.36
N ASP A 439 -4.26 -13.12 -8.67
CA ASP A 439 -5.04 -12.10 -7.97
C ASP A 439 -5.48 -12.54 -6.57
N ASP A 440 -5.45 -13.85 -6.26
CA ASP A 440 -5.87 -14.37 -4.96
C ASP A 440 -5.00 -13.82 -3.84
N PHE A 441 -3.67 -13.92 -3.97
CA PHE A 441 -2.75 -13.40 -2.95
C PHE A 441 -2.65 -11.88 -2.99
N ARG A 442 -2.72 -11.26 -4.17
CA ARG A 442 -2.70 -9.79 -4.29
C ARG A 442 -3.91 -9.17 -3.59
N THR A 443 -5.05 -9.84 -3.65
CA THR A 443 -6.24 -9.47 -2.88
C THR A 443 -6.00 -9.56 -1.37
N LEU A 444 -5.18 -10.49 -0.88
CA LEU A 444 -4.80 -10.53 0.54
C LEU A 444 -3.99 -9.29 0.94
N GLN A 445 -3.04 -8.83 0.11
CA GLN A 445 -2.33 -7.57 0.36
C GLN A 445 -3.33 -6.39 0.45
N ARG A 446 -4.30 -6.32 -0.47
CA ARG A 446 -5.32 -5.27 -0.47
C ARG A 446 -6.25 -5.31 0.75
N LYS A 447 -6.50 -6.49 1.31
CA LYS A 447 -7.23 -6.66 2.58
C LYS A 447 -6.38 -6.24 3.79
N ALA A 448 -5.08 -6.52 3.73
CA ALA A 448 -4.15 -6.22 4.81
C ALA A 448 -3.88 -4.71 4.94
N ASN A 449 -3.72 -4.01 3.83
CA ASN A 449 -3.38 -2.58 3.80
C ASN A 449 -4.30 -1.70 4.65
N PRO A 450 -5.65 -1.77 4.56
CA PRO A 450 -6.54 -0.98 5.41
C PRO A 450 -6.40 -1.23 6.92
N LEU A 451 -5.87 -2.39 7.32
CA LEU A 451 -5.53 -2.72 8.70
C LEU A 451 -4.11 -2.27 9.09
N GLY A 452 -3.42 -1.59 8.18
CA GLY A 452 -2.00 -1.22 8.29
C GLY A 452 -1.10 -2.46 8.35
N LYS A 453 -1.48 -3.52 7.64
CA LYS A 453 -0.77 -4.80 7.58
C LYS A 453 -0.33 -5.06 6.14
N THR A 454 0.54 -6.04 5.95
CA THR A 454 1.03 -6.49 4.65
C THR A 454 0.97 -8.03 4.57
N LEU A 455 1.28 -8.62 3.41
CA LEU A 455 1.51 -10.07 3.32
C LEU A 455 2.59 -10.53 4.32
N PHE A 456 3.61 -9.72 4.54
CA PHE A 456 4.70 -10.02 5.47
C PHE A 456 4.27 -10.02 6.94
N SER A 457 3.12 -9.42 7.28
CA SER A 457 2.51 -9.55 8.62
C SER A 457 2.21 -11.00 8.98
N VAL A 458 1.93 -11.85 7.99
CA VAL A 458 1.67 -13.28 8.17
C VAL A 458 2.95 -14.10 7.93
N ILE A 459 3.72 -13.74 6.89
CA ILE A 459 4.92 -14.49 6.51
C ILE A 459 6.01 -14.44 7.59
N VAL A 460 6.22 -13.31 8.26
CA VAL A 460 7.25 -13.19 9.31
C VAL A 460 6.99 -14.16 10.49
N PRO A 461 5.78 -14.21 11.08
CA PRO A 461 5.43 -15.24 12.05
C PRO A 461 5.54 -16.68 11.53
N GLN A 462 5.21 -16.95 10.26
CA GLN A 462 5.42 -18.30 9.68
C GLN A 462 6.90 -18.71 9.74
N HIS A 463 7.81 -17.79 9.38
CA HIS A 463 9.25 -18.04 9.47
C HIS A 463 9.74 -18.24 10.90
N GLN A 464 9.24 -17.46 11.87
CA GLN A 464 9.58 -17.69 13.29
C GLN A 464 9.08 -19.07 13.75
N GLN A 465 7.86 -19.47 13.41
CA GLN A 465 7.28 -20.78 13.77
C GLN A 465 8.07 -21.96 13.16
N ILE A 466 8.55 -21.81 11.92
CA ILE A 466 9.43 -22.78 11.25
C ILE A 466 10.75 -22.92 12.02
N ILE A 467 11.41 -21.80 12.35
CA ILE A 467 12.67 -21.83 13.10
C ILE A 467 12.47 -22.42 14.50
N ASP A 468 11.44 -22.00 15.21
CA ASP A 468 11.15 -22.48 16.57
C ASP A 468 10.93 -23.99 16.58
N TRP A 469 10.23 -24.52 15.58
CA TRP A 469 10.07 -25.97 15.41
C TRP A 469 11.39 -26.66 15.05
N LEU A 470 12.16 -26.13 14.09
CA LEU A 470 13.45 -26.69 13.68
C LEU A 470 14.44 -26.75 14.84
N LYS A 471 14.44 -25.73 15.72
CA LYS A 471 15.26 -25.70 16.95
C LYS A 471 14.92 -26.79 17.96
N THR A 472 13.77 -27.47 17.83
CA THR A 472 13.42 -28.63 18.67
C THR A 472 13.94 -29.95 18.11
N GLN A 473 14.44 -29.97 16.87
CA GLN A 473 15.01 -31.18 16.28
C GLN A 473 16.40 -31.44 16.86
N PRO A 474 16.72 -32.67 17.31
CA PRO A 474 17.98 -32.95 18.01
C PRO A 474 19.22 -32.77 17.13
N TYR A 475 19.05 -32.91 15.82
CA TYR A 475 20.10 -32.84 14.79
C TYR A 475 20.25 -31.45 14.13
N VAL A 476 19.50 -30.44 14.60
CA VAL A 476 19.62 -29.05 14.15
C VAL A 476 20.52 -28.28 15.10
N ASP A 477 21.49 -27.56 14.56
CA ASP A 477 22.19 -26.54 15.32
C ASP A 477 21.29 -25.33 15.54
N ARG A 478 20.98 -25.06 16.81
CA ARG A 478 19.98 -24.06 17.23
C ARG A 478 20.42 -22.61 16.99
N ASP A 479 21.70 -22.38 16.73
CA ASP A 479 22.28 -21.04 16.58
C ASP A 479 22.70 -20.69 15.15
N ARG A 480 22.62 -21.64 14.21
CA ARG A 480 23.17 -21.48 12.86
C ARG A 480 22.11 -21.62 11.77
N PHE A 481 21.32 -20.55 11.59
CA PHE A 481 20.32 -20.43 10.52
C PHE A 481 20.73 -19.34 9.52
N ALA A 482 20.54 -19.57 8.23
CA ALA A 482 20.64 -18.53 7.20
C ALA A 482 19.38 -18.47 6.33
N PHE A 483 19.16 -17.31 5.71
CA PHE A 483 18.12 -17.11 4.71
C PHE A 483 18.76 -16.88 3.35
N TYR A 484 18.31 -17.59 2.31
CA TYR A 484 18.74 -17.39 0.93
C TYR A 484 17.52 -17.39 0.00
N GLY A 485 17.23 -16.26 -0.64
CA GLY A 485 16.13 -16.15 -1.59
C GLY A 485 16.47 -15.41 -2.87
N LEU A 486 15.78 -15.78 -3.95
CA LEU A 486 15.88 -15.18 -5.28
C LEU A 486 14.59 -14.46 -5.69
N SER A 487 14.70 -13.30 -6.34
CA SER A 487 13.55 -12.54 -6.88
C SER A 487 12.61 -12.06 -5.76
N TYR A 488 11.32 -12.40 -5.78
CA TYR A 488 10.44 -12.18 -4.62
C TYR A 488 10.94 -12.88 -3.33
N GLY A 489 11.73 -13.96 -3.46
CA GLY A 489 12.49 -14.55 -2.37
C GLY A 489 13.63 -13.64 -1.90
N GLY A 490 14.26 -12.90 -2.80
CA GLY A 490 15.18 -11.81 -2.49
C GLY A 490 14.48 -10.64 -1.78
N LYS A 491 13.27 -10.27 -2.21
CA LYS A 491 12.40 -9.31 -1.50
C LYS A 491 12.15 -9.80 -0.07
N SER A 492 11.87 -11.09 0.09
CA SER A 492 11.67 -11.76 1.38
C SER A 492 12.94 -11.73 2.26
N ALA A 493 14.12 -11.87 1.67
CA ALA A 493 15.42 -11.73 2.37
C ALA A 493 15.66 -10.32 2.93
N MET A 494 14.93 -9.31 2.44
CA MET A 494 14.99 -7.94 2.94
C MET A 494 13.88 -7.60 3.95
N ARG A 495 12.84 -8.45 4.12
CA ARG A 495 11.74 -8.22 5.08
C ARG A 495 11.80 -9.15 6.29
N ILE A 496 12.18 -10.41 6.08
CA ILE A 496 12.11 -11.44 7.13
C ILE A 496 13.33 -11.41 8.06
N PRO A 497 14.58 -11.50 7.57
CA PRO A 497 15.76 -11.47 8.44
C PRO A 497 15.85 -10.23 9.36
N PRO A 498 15.47 -9.00 8.96
CA PRO A 498 15.40 -7.86 9.88
C PRO A 498 14.56 -8.09 11.14
N LEU A 499 13.51 -8.92 11.04
CA LEU A 499 12.51 -9.13 12.10
C LEU A 499 12.63 -10.50 12.79
N VAL A 500 13.26 -11.47 12.12
CA VAL A 500 13.54 -12.81 12.65
C VAL A 500 15.04 -12.87 12.98
N ALA A 501 15.37 -12.54 14.23
CA ALA A 501 16.75 -12.40 14.71
C ALA A 501 17.58 -13.70 14.63
N ASP A 502 16.90 -14.84 14.54
CA ASP A 502 17.51 -16.16 14.48
C ASP A 502 18.27 -16.42 13.18
N TYR A 503 17.89 -15.79 12.08
CA TYR A 503 18.70 -15.82 10.86
C TYR A 503 20.02 -15.09 11.13
N ARG A 504 21.14 -15.81 11.13
CA ARG A 504 22.48 -15.27 11.38
C ARG A 504 23.16 -14.77 10.11
N ALA A 505 22.68 -15.16 8.94
CA ALA A 505 23.11 -14.62 7.66
C ALA A 505 21.93 -14.50 6.70
N ALA A 506 21.99 -13.55 5.77
CA ALA A 506 20.98 -13.34 4.75
C ALA A 506 21.59 -13.09 3.37
N ILE A 507 21.03 -13.74 2.34
CA ILE A 507 21.42 -13.58 0.94
C ILE A 507 20.19 -13.12 0.15
N CYS A 508 20.32 -11.95 -0.48
CA CYS A 508 19.34 -11.39 -1.40
C CYS A 508 19.85 -11.56 -2.84
N SER A 509 19.33 -12.54 -3.57
CA SER A 509 19.70 -12.79 -4.97
C SER A 509 18.67 -12.20 -5.92
N ALA A 510 19.16 -11.58 -7.00
CA ALA A 510 18.36 -11.14 -8.15
C ALA A 510 17.14 -10.27 -7.78
N ASP A 511 17.29 -9.41 -6.77
CA ASP A 511 16.24 -8.48 -6.30
C ASP A 511 16.83 -7.15 -5.81
N PHE A 512 18.00 -7.18 -5.16
CA PHE A 512 18.57 -6.02 -4.50
C PHE A 512 18.86 -4.85 -5.45
N ASN A 513 18.27 -3.67 -5.23
CA ASN A 513 18.52 -2.43 -5.99
C ASN A 513 18.01 -1.20 -5.22
N GLU A 514 18.05 -0.02 -5.85
CA GLU A 514 17.27 1.14 -5.39
C GLU A 514 15.76 0.83 -5.55
N TRP A 515 15.19 0.22 -4.51
CA TRP A 515 13.83 -0.31 -4.51
C TRP A 515 12.78 0.79 -4.57
N VAL A 516 12.99 1.92 -3.90
CA VAL A 516 12.03 3.03 -3.91
C VAL A 516 11.96 3.62 -5.33
N ASP A 517 13.10 3.82 -6.00
CA ASP A 517 13.11 4.25 -7.41
C ASP A 517 12.43 3.22 -8.31
N LYS A 518 12.72 1.93 -8.11
CA LYS A 518 12.09 0.85 -8.86
C LYS A 518 10.55 0.82 -8.70
N ASN A 519 10.00 1.32 -7.59
CA ASN A 519 8.55 1.33 -7.39
C ASN A 519 7.91 2.67 -7.76
N ALA A 520 8.58 3.82 -7.59
CA ALA A 520 7.95 5.13 -7.78
C ALA A 520 8.39 5.87 -9.06
N SER A 521 9.44 5.41 -9.75
CA SER A 521 9.96 6.12 -10.92
C SER A 521 9.06 5.94 -12.14
N THR A 522 8.65 7.05 -12.76
CA THR A 522 7.98 7.06 -14.07
C THR A 522 8.96 7.32 -15.21
N ARG A 523 10.25 7.11 -14.97
CA ARG A 523 11.30 7.19 -15.98
C ARG A 523 12.05 5.86 -16.14
N GLY A 524 12.13 5.08 -15.07
CA GLY A 524 12.81 3.78 -15.06
C GLY A 524 12.10 2.74 -15.93
N PRO A 525 12.79 2.11 -16.89
CA PRO A 525 12.19 1.05 -17.72
C PRO A 525 11.91 -0.24 -16.94
N TYR A 526 12.49 -0.42 -15.75
CA TYR A 526 12.28 -1.57 -14.86
C TYR A 526 11.29 -1.26 -13.73
N SER A 527 10.66 -0.10 -13.76
CA SER A 527 9.78 0.35 -12.68
C SER A 527 8.45 -0.40 -12.66
N TYR A 528 7.99 -0.74 -11.45
CA TYR A 528 6.71 -1.42 -11.21
C TYR A 528 5.48 -0.56 -11.52
N VAL A 529 5.63 0.76 -11.65
CA VAL A 529 4.53 1.63 -12.10
C VAL A 529 3.98 1.21 -13.47
N TRP A 530 4.78 0.48 -14.26
CA TRP A 530 4.45 0.05 -15.62
C TRP A 530 3.99 -1.40 -15.74
N THR A 531 4.01 -2.19 -14.67
CA THR A 531 3.84 -3.65 -14.73
C THR A 531 2.56 -4.11 -14.04
N GLY A 532 2.32 -5.43 -13.98
CA GLY A 532 1.06 -6.01 -13.49
C GLY A 532 0.97 -6.21 -11.98
N GLU A 533 2.08 -6.02 -11.27
CA GLU A 533 2.22 -6.32 -9.83
C GLU A 533 1.66 -5.17 -8.97
N TYR A 534 0.35 -4.96 -9.00
CA TYR A 534 -0.31 -3.88 -8.24
C TYR A 534 -0.22 -4.03 -6.71
N GLU A 535 0.22 -5.18 -6.20
CA GLU A 535 0.43 -5.44 -4.77
C GLU A 535 1.81 -5.02 -4.26
N ILE A 536 2.75 -4.72 -5.17
CA ILE A 536 4.18 -4.62 -4.84
C ILE A 536 4.54 -3.36 -4.03
N PHE A 537 3.72 -2.32 -4.16
CA PHE A 537 3.87 -1.00 -3.54
C PHE A 537 3.61 -1.08 -2.03
N GLU A 538 4.53 -0.51 -1.24
CA GLU A 538 4.51 -0.53 0.21
C GLU A 538 4.43 0.91 0.74
N TRP A 539 3.51 1.15 1.68
CA TRP A 539 3.20 2.51 2.14
C TRP A 539 4.43 3.22 2.71
N ASP A 540 4.76 4.38 2.13
CA ASP A 540 5.80 5.31 2.62
C ASP A 540 7.20 4.71 2.77
N LEU A 541 7.58 3.72 1.94
CA LEU A 541 8.98 3.29 1.88
C LEU A 541 9.91 4.44 1.48
N GLY A 542 9.47 5.32 0.58
CA GLY A 542 10.22 6.50 0.17
C GLY A 542 10.68 7.37 1.34
N GLY A 543 9.81 7.62 2.33
CA GLY A 543 10.15 8.41 3.51
C GLY A 543 10.81 7.63 4.64
N ARG A 544 10.86 6.29 4.57
CA ARG A 544 11.20 5.43 5.72
C ARG A 544 12.35 4.47 5.47
N PHE A 545 12.20 3.54 4.51
CA PHE A 545 13.15 2.45 4.30
C PHE A 545 13.33 2.17 2.81
N ASN A 546 14.58 1.95 2.44
CA ASN A 546 14.98 1.29 1.21
C ASN A 546 15.82 0.05 1.56
N TYR A 547 16.36 -0.61 0.55
CA TYR A 547 17.10 -1.85 0.77
C TYR A 547 18.38 -1.67 1.58
N ALA A 548 19.05 -0.51 1.48
CA ALA A 548 20.19 -0.22 2.33
C ALA A 548 19.80 -0.06 3.81
N GLU A 549 18.69 0.59 4.12
CA GLU A 549 18.17 0.68 5.49
C GLU A 549 17.73 -0.70 5.99
N MET A 550 17.08 -1.52 5.17
CA MET A 550 16.72 -2.90 5.53
C MET A 550 17.96 -3.76 5.79
N ALA A 551 19.03 -3.63 5.01
CA ALA A 551 20.31 -4.29 5.29
C ALA A 551 20.97 -3.77 6.58
N ALA A 552 20.79 -2.49 6.92
CA ALA A 552 21.23 -1.95 8.22
C ALA A 552 20.46 -2.60 9.39
N LEU A 553 19.16 -2.92 9.22
CA LEU A 553 18.41 -3.70 10.21
C LEU A 553 18.95 -5.13 10.36
N ILE A 554 19.57 -5.70 9.32
CA ILE A 554 20.22 -7.02 9.38
C ILE A 554 21.56 -6.93 10.15
N ALA A 555 22.32 -5.86 9.94
CA ALA A 555 23.61 -5.63 10.59
C ALA A 555 23.55 -5.79 12.13
N PRO A 556 24.59 -6.36 12.77
CA PRO A 556 25.92 -6.70 12.21
C PRO A 556 26.00 -8.09 11.56
N ARG A 557 24.87 -8.78 11.40
CA ARG A 557 24.84 -10.13 10.82
C ARG A 557 25.33 -10.12 9.37
N PRO A 558 26.08 -11.15 8.93
CA PRO A 558 26.50 -11.30 7.55
C PRO A 558 25.36 -11.11 6.53
N PHE A 559 25.62 -10.30 5.52
CA PHE A 559 24.68 -10.01 4.44
C PHE A 559 25.36 -10.09 3.08
N MET A 560 24.72 -10.74 2.11
CA MET A 560 25.24 -10.86 0.75
C MET A 560 24.18 -10.54 -0.30
N VAL A 561 24.63 -9.95 -1.40
CA VAL A 561 23.84 -9.76 -2.62
C VAL A 561 24.46 -10.58 -3.75
N GLU A 562 23.61 -11.21 -4.57
CA GLU A 562 24.02 -11.96 -5.76
C GLU A 562 23.33 -11.35 -7.00
N ARG A 563 24.10 -11.01 -8.02
CA ARG A 563 23.64 -10.22 -9.18
C ARG A 563 24.18 -10.76 -10.50
N GLY A 564 23.28 -11.15 -11.39
CA GLY A 564 23.59 -11.47 -12.78
C GLY A 564 23.61 -10.21 -13.66
N HIS A 565 24.64 -10.02 -14.48
CA HIS A 565 24.77 -8.85 -15.38
C HIS A 565 23.59 -8.69 -16.36
N PHE A 566 22.92 -9.78 -16.74
CA PHE A 566 21.79 -9.77 -17.68
C PHE A 566 20.43 -9.93 -16.99
N ASP A 567 20.38 -9.78 -15.67
CA ASP A 567 19.14 -9.82 -14.92
C ASP A 567 18.31 -8.55 -15.16
N GLY A 568 17.15 -8.72 -15.81
CA GLY A 568 16.21 -7.64 -16.14
C GLY A 568 15.47 -7.03 -14.95
N VAL A 569 15.74 -7.47 -13.72
CA VAL A 569 15.13 -6.89 -12.49
C VAL A 569 15.69 -5.51 -12.14
N ALA A 570 16.95 -5.23 -12.48
CA ALA A 570 17.64 -3.97 -12.19
C ALA A 570 18.84 -3.81 -13.12
N THR A 571 19.61 -2.71 -13.01
CA THR A 571 20.94 -2.59 -13.63
C THR A 571 22.04 -2.77 -12.59
N ASP A 572 23.26 -3.07 -13.04
CA ASP A 572 24.40 -3.21 -12.12
C ASP A 572 24.69 -1.91 -11.38
N GLU A 573 24.50 -0.76 -12.03
CA GLU A 573 24.71 0.56 -11.44
C GLU A 573 23.76 0.82 -10.28
N ASN A 574 22.46 0.49 -10.43
CA ASN A 574 21.49 0.66 -9.36
C ASN A 574 21.76 -0.30 -8.19
N VAL A 575 22.17 -1.55 -8.48
CA VAL A 575 22.58 -2.51 -7.44
C VAL A 575 23.82 -1.99 -6.71
N ALA A 576 24.84 -1.54 -7.45
CA ALA A 576 26.08 -1.02 -6.91
C ALA A 576 25.86 0.26 -6.07
N TYR A 577 25.02 1.17 -6.56
CA TYR A 577 24.67 2.41 -5.88
C TYR A 577 24.05 2.14 -4.52
N GLU A 578 23.04 1.27 -4.45
CA GLU A 578 22.39 0.95 -3.19
C GLU A 578 23.32 0.14 -2.27
N PHE A 579 24.08 -0.82 -2.82
CA PHE A 579 24.97 -1.67 -2.04
C PHE A 579 26.15 -0.88 -1.46
N ALA A 580 26.61 0.19 -2.12
CA ALA A 580 27.66 1.06 -1.61
C ALA A 580 27.29 1.67 -0.24
N LYS A 581 26.01 1.97 0.00
CA LYS A 581 25.51 2.46 1.30
C LYS A 581 25.66 1.40 2.38
N VAL A 582 25.30 0.15 2.07
CA VAL A 582 25.42 -1.01 2.97
C VAL A 582 26.89 -1.29 3.29
N ARG A 583 27.75 -1.34 2.27
CA ARG A 583 29.18 -1.55 2.45
C ARG A 583 29.83 -0.46 3.29
N ARG A 584 29.42 0.81 3.10
CA ARG A 584 29.87 1.94 3.93
C ARG A 584 29.49 1.75 5.40
N LEU A 585 28.27 1.29 5.69
CA LEU A 585 27.87 0.96 7.06
C LEU A 585 28.72 -0.18 7.63
N TYR A 586 28.74 -1.33 6.96
CA TYR A 586 29.39 -2.54 7.46
C TYR A 586 30.91 -2.37 7.64
N ARG A 587 31.60 -1.84 6.63
CA ARG A 587 33.07 -1.69 6.62
C ARG A 587 33.52 -0.46 7.39
N ALA A 588 33.06 0.71 6.96
CA ALA A 588 33.67 1.97 7.37
C ALA A 588 33.10 2.48 8.70
N ARG A 589 31.79 2.29 8.93
CA ARG A 589 31.15 2.79 10.16
C ARG A 589 31.17 1.77 11.30
N LEU A 590 30.92 0.50 11.03
CA LEU A 590 30.88 -0.57 12.05
C LEU A 590 32.20 -1.34 12.20
N GLY A 591 33.14 -1.20 11.26
CA GLY A 591 34.45 -1.89 11.33
C GLY A 591 34.35 -3.41 11.22
N LEU A 592 33.32 -3.95 10.57
CA LEU A 592 33.15 -5.41 10.46
C LEU A 592 34.20 -6.02 9.48
N PRO A 593 34.49 -7.34 9.56
CA PRO A 593 35.44 -8.03 8.67
C PRO A 593 34.95 -8.20 7.22
N GLU A 594 35.87 -8.17 6.23
CA GLU A 594 35.60 -8.06 4.77
C GLU A 594 34.56 -9.04 4.19
N ASP A 595 34.37 -10.16 4.84
CA ASP A 595 33.43 -11.19 4.47
C ASP A 595 32.02 -11.05 5.05
N HIS A 596 31.77 -10.19 6.03
CA HIS A 596 30.43 -9.93 6.58
C HIS A 596 29.46 -9.19 5.62
N CYS A 597 29.96 -8.61 4.54
CA CYS A 597 29.15 -7.86 3.58
C CYS A 597 29.76 -8.03 2.19
N GLN A 598 29.07 -8.76 1.32
CA GLN A 598 29.58 -9.15 0.00
C GLN A 598 28.55 -8.91 -1.10
N LEU A 599 29.04 -8.61 -2.30
CA LEU A 599 28.25 -8.54 -3.52
C LEU A 599 28.99 -9.33 -4.59
N GLU A 600 28.34 -10.35 -5.14
CA GLU A 600 28.86 -11.14 -6.25
C GLU A 600 28.16 -10.70 -7.54
N TRP A 601 28.96 -10.26 -8.52
CA TRP A 601 28.53 -10.14 -9.90
C TRP A 601 28.98 -11.35 -10.70
N PHE A 602 28.10 -11.81 -11.58
CA PHE A 602 28.43 -12.88 -12.50
C PHE A 602 27.81 -12.65 -13.88
N VAL A 603 28.43 -13.23 -14.89
CA VAL A 603 27.91 -13.23 -16.26
C VAL A 603 26.76 -14.22 -16.33
N GLY A 604 25.52 -13.71 -16.21
CA GLY A 604 24.35 -14.55 -16.23
C GLY A 604 23.02 -13.78 -16.13
N PRO A 605 21.89 -14.48 -16.33
CA PRO A 605 20.56 -13.90 -16.30
C PRO A 605 20.02 -13.79 -14.86
N HIS A 606 18.71 -13.65 -14.74
CA HIS A 606 17.95 -13.81 -13.49
C HIS A 606 18.00 -15.27 -12.99
N THR A 607 19.00 -15.61 -12.17
CA THR A 607 19.23 -16.98 -11.68
C THR A 607 20.11 -17.01 -10.42
N ILE A 608 20.06 -18.11 -9.68
CA ILE A 608 21.02 -18.45 -8.62
C ILE A 608 22.37 -18.79 -9.27
N HIS A 609 23.46 -18.14 -8.86
CA HIS A 609 24.80 -18.52 -9.28
C HIS A 609 25.36 -19.66 -8.43
N GLY A 610 25.16 -19.59 -7.11
CA GLY A 610 25.46 -20.69 -6.21
C GLY A 610 26.96 -20.95 -5.99
N LYS A 611 27.84 -20.01 -6.36
CA LYS A 611 29.29 -20.13 -6.08
C LYS A 611 29.68 -19.32 -4.86
N GLY A 612 29.78 -17.99 -4.98
CA GLY A 612 30.12 -17.13 -3.85
C GLY A 612 29.10 -17.25 -2.72
N THR A 613 27.82 -17.39 -3.04
CA THR A 613 26.76 -17.59 -2.03
C THR A 613 26.93 -18.88 -1.22
N PHE A 614 27.39 -19.97 -1.83
CA PHE A 614 27.60 -21.22 -1.08
C PHE A 614 28.83 -21.10 -0.17
N SER A 615 29.95 -20.58 -0.69
CA SER A 615 31.14 -20.31 0.14
C SER A 615 30.85 -19.34 1.29
N PHE A 616 30.00 -18.33 1.06
CA PHE A 616 29.52 -17.42 2.09
C PHE A 616 28.76 -18.16 3.20
N LEU A 617 27.88 -19.10 2.86
CA LEU A 617 27.14 -19.92 3.82
C LEU A 617 28.07 -20.84 4.62
N HIS A 618 28.99 -21.56 3.96
CA HIS A 618 29.99 -22.40 4.63
C HIS A 618 30.81 -21.60 5.66
N ARG A 619 31.25 -20.40 5.29
CA ARG A 619 32.00 -19.52 6.19
C ARG A 619 31.18 -19.05 7.39
N HIS A 620 30.02 -18.44 7.14
CA HIS A 620 29.26 -17.74 8.18
C HIS A 620 28.37 -18.65 9.02
N LEU A 621 28.10 -19.87 8.54
CA LEU A 621 27.50 -20.95 9.33
C LEU A 621 28.55 -21.94 9.84
N GLN A 622 29.84 -21.66 9.67
CA GLN A 622 30.96 -22.46 10.20
C GLN A 622 30.80 -23.95 9.86
N TRP A 623 30.58 -24.25 8.58
CA TRP A 623 30.41 -25.60 8.05
C TRP A 623 31.46 -25.88 6.96
N PRO A 624 32.19 -27.01 7.01
CA PRO A 624 33.20 -27.34 6.01
C PRO A 624 32.64 -27.37 4.59
N GLU A 625 33.43 -26.90 3.61
CA GLU A 625 33.11 -26.93 2.17
C GLU A 625 33.15 -28.32 1.55
#